data_AF-A0A932NX92-F1
#
_entry.id   AF-A0A932NX92-F1
#
_cell.length_a   1.000
_cell.length_b   1.000
_cell.length_c   1.000
_cell.angle_alpha   90.00
_cell.angle_beta   90.00
_cell.angle_gamma   90.00
#
_symmetry.space_group_name_H-M   'P 1'
#
loop_
_entity.id
_entity.type
_entity.pdbx_description
1 polymer ?
#
loop_
_entity_poly.entity_id
_entity_poly.type
_entity_poly.pdbx_seq_one_letter_code
_entity_poly.pdbx_strand_id
1 'polypeptide(L)' 'MALRLTLAFSDNPRVQPLKDGTVKPQNIDLECITLEPSPLFQRNLTYDEFDVSEMSISETLLALERRDGSKWDWSALPV' A
#
# COMPACT_ATOMS: atom_id res chain seq x y z
N MET A 1 -22.05 -3.51 3.68
CA MET A 1 -20.97 -3.80 4.65
C MET A 1 -19.69 -3.21 4.08
N ALA A 2 -18.93 -2.42 4.85
CA ALA A 2 -17.72 -1.77 4.34
C ALA A 2 -16.57 -2.77 4.26
N LEU A 3 -15.75 -2.70 3.20
CA LEU A 3 -14.55 -3.51 3.03
C LEU A 3 -13.43 -2.96 3.92
N ARG A 4 -12.85 -3.79 4.78
CA ARG A 4 -11.68 -3.40 5.57
C ARG A 4 -10.41 -3.55 4.75
N LEU A 5 -9.59 -2.50 4.72
CA LEU A 5 -8.30 -2.50 4.04
C LEU A 5 -7.26 -1.77 4.88
N THR A 6 -6.02 -2.24 4.81
CA THR A 6 -4.84 -1.57 5.35
C THR A 6 -4.16 -0.72 4.27
N LEU A 7 -3.74 0.49 4.63
CA LEU A 7 -3.06 1.45 3.77
C LEU A 7 -1.72 1.83 4.40
N ALA A 8 -0.61 1.28 3.91
CA ALA A 8 0.73 1.58 4.40
C ALA A 8 1.45 2.61 3.53
N PHE A 9 1.81 3.76 4.10
CA PHE A 9 2.54 4.82 3.40
C PHE A 9 3.60 5.46 4.30
N SER A 10 4.58 6.11 3.69
CA SER A 10 5.44 7.07 4.38
C SER A 10 4.69 8.34 4.74
N ASP A 11 5.36 9.29 5.38
CA ASP A 11 4.80 10.61 5.70
C ASP A 11 4.67 11.48 4.43
N ASN A 12 3.76 11.07 3.54
CA ASN A 12 3.55 11.62 2.21
C ASN A 12 2.33 12.55 2.22
N PRO A 13 2.49 13.86 1.93
CA PRO A 13 1.39 14.82 1.97
C PRO A 13 0.21 14.49 1.04
N ARG A 14 0.42 13.67 -0.01
CA ARG A 14 -0.64 13.29 -0.96
C ARG A 14 -1.66 12.33 -0.36
N VAL A 15 -1.25 11.50 0.60
CA VAL A 15 -2.12 10.52 1.28
C VAL A 15 -2.60 11.00 2.64
N GLN A 16 -2.06 12.12 3.14
CA GLN A 16 -2.49 12.75 4.39
C GLN A 16 -4.02 12.97 4.47
N PRO A 17 -4.75 13.38 3.41
CA PRO A 17 -6.20 13.54 3.47
C PRO A 17 -6.98 12.24 3.73
N LEU A 18 -6.43 11.08 3.38
CA LEU A 18 -7.02 9.78 3.71
C LEU A 18 -6.80 9.45 5.19
N LYS A 19 -5.62 9.77 5.71
CA LYS A 19 -5.22 9.53 7.09
C LYS A 19 -5.97 10.41 8.10
N ASP A 20 -6.14 11.70 7.80
CA ASP A 20 -6.86 12.63 8.67
C ASP A 20 -8.39 12.59 8.49
N GLY A 21 -8.86 11.82 7.49
CA GLY A 21 -10.26 11.62 7.20
C GLY A 21 -10.95 12.77 6.46
N THR A 22 -10.18 13.74 5.94
CA THR A 22 -10.68 14.79 5.02
C THR A 22 -11.29 14.17 3.77
N VAL A 23 -10.67 13.11 3.25
CA VAL A 23 -11.17 12.29 2.14
C VAL A 23 -11.49 10.90 2.69
N LYS A 24 -12.71 10.42 2.44
CA LYS A 24 -13.14 9.08 2.86
C LYS A 24 -13.59 8.26 1.66
N PRO A 25 -13.01 7.07 1.45
CA PRO A 25 -13.47 6.17 0.41
C PRO A 25 -14.90 5.69 0.71
N GLN A 26 -15.69 5.49 -0.33
CA GLN A 26 -17.06 4.98 -0.19
C GLN A 26 -17.02 3.46 0.05
N ASN A 27 -17.76 2.98 1.05
CA ASN A 27 -17.87 1.56 1.40
C ASN A 27 -16.53 0.87 1.75
N ILE A 28 -15.51 1.62 2.17
CA ILE A 28 -14.23 1.09 2.65
C ILE A 28 -13.97 1.62 4.07
N ASP A 29 -13.59 0.72 4.96
CA ASP A 29 -13.03 1.02 6.28
C ASP A 29 -11.51 0.92 6.17
N LEU A 30 -10.83 2.07 6.10
CA LEU A 30 -9.42 2.17 5.73
C LEU A 30 -8.54 2.43 6.96
N GLU A 31 -7.71 1.46 7.30
CA GLU A 31 -6.72 1.57 8.36
C GLU A 31 -5.41 2.14 7.81
N CYS A 32 -5.08 3.38 8.15
CA CYS A 32 -3.85 4.03 7.68
C CYS A 32 -2.68 3.75 8.62
N ILE A 33 -1.59 3.20 8.07
CA ILE A 33 -0.37 2.82 8.79
C ILE A 33 0.80 3.66 8.25
N THR A 34 1.40 4.49 9.09
CA THR A 34 2.56 5.31 8.70
C THR A 34 3.86 4.61 9.11
N LEU A 35 4.75 4.38 8.15
CA LEU A 35 6.05 3.73 8.35
C LEU A 35 7.14 4.46 7.57
N GLU A 36 8.37 4.38 8.04
CA GLU A 36 9.52 4.78 7.23
C GLU A 36 9.59 3.93 5.94
N PRO A 37 10.07 4.48 4.80
CA PRO A 37 10.06 3.77 3.52
C PRO A 37 10.76 2.40 3.55
N SER A 38 11.94 2.32 4.20
CA SER A 38 12.73 1.08 4.25
C SER A 38 11.99 -0.09 4.93
N PRO A 39 11.49 0.03 6.18
CA PRO A 39 10.72 -1.04 6.80
C PRO A 39 9.39 -1.31 6.08
N LEU A 40 8.76 -0.30 5.49
CA LEU A 40 7.54 -0.48 4.70
C LEU A 40 7.78 -1.39 3.50
N PHE A 41 8.79 -1.09 2.67
CA PHE A 41 9.11 -1.89 1.49
C PHE A 41 9.55 -3.30 1.88
N GLN A 42 10.41 -3.42 2.89
CA GLN A 42 10.89 -4.72 3.36
C GLN A 42 9.73 -5.61 3.82
N ARG A 43 8.80 -5.07 4.61
CA ARG A 43 7.61 -5.77 5.08
C ARG A 43 6.72 -6.23 3.93
N ASN A 44 6.39 -5.33 3.00
CA ASN A 44 5.47 -5.67 1.92
C ASN A 44 6.11 -6.64 0.91
N LEU A 45 7.38 -6.45 0.53
CA LEU A 45 8.09 -7.38 -0.34
C LEU A 45 8.28 -8.77 0.30
N THR A 46 8.49 -8.84 1.62
CA THR A 46 8.73 -10.12 2.30
C THR A 46 7.43 -10.86 2.59
N TYR A 47 6.41 -10.17 3.10
CA TYR A 47 5.23 -10.77 3.70
C TYR A 47 3.92 -10.49 2.98
N ASP A 48 3.92 -9.62 1.96
CA ASP A 48 2.70 -9.16 1.32
C ASP A 48 1.69 -8.61 2.36
N GLU A 49 2.23 -7.78 3.26
CA GLU A 49 1.61 -7.49 4.55
C GLU A 49 0.41 -6.54 4.47
N PHE A 50 0.39 -5.65 3.47
CA PHE A 50 -0.60 -4.59 3.38
C PHE A 50 -1.45 -4.73 2.12
N ASP A 51 -2.75 -4.44 2.23
CA ASP A 51 -3.67 -4.47 1.09
C ASP A 51 -3.35 -3.38 0.05
N VAL A 52 -2.91 -2.21 0.54
CA VAL A 52 -2.44 -1.09 -0.27
C VAL A 52 -1.18 -0.52 0.36
N SER A 53 -0.12 -0.38 -0.44
CA SER A 53 1.18 0.10 0.04
C SER A 53 1.83 1.08 -0.92
N GLU A 54 2.52 2.07 -0.36
CA GLU A 54 3.53 2.81 -1.12
C GLU A 54 4.68 1.88 -1.51
N MET A 55 5.07 1.88 -2.78
CA MET A 55 6.24 1.13 -3.25
C MET A 55 6.99 1.96 -4.27
N SER A 56 8.33 1.84 -4.29
CA SER A 56 9.10 2.44 -5.37
C SER A 56 8.75 1.78 -6.71
N ILE A 57 8.79 2.56 -7.79
CA ILE A 57 8.51 2.03 -9.14
C ILE A 57 9.45 0.88 -9.47
N SER A 58 10.74 1.00 -9.14
CA SER A 58 11.74 -0.04 -9.39
C SER A 58 11.41 -1.35 -8.68
N GLU A 59 11.09 -1.30 -7.38
CA GLU A 59 10.74 -2.51 -6.62
C GLU A 59 9.43 -3.13 -7.10
N THR A 60 8.43 -2.31 -7.44
CA THR A 60 7.17 -2.80 -8.02
C THR A 60 7.40 -3.52 -9.34
N LEU A 61 8.22 -2.96 -10.24
CA LEU A 61 8.55 -3.61 -11.52
C LEU A 61 9.35 -4.91 -11.32
N LEU A 62 10.30 -4.92 -10.38
CA LEU A 62 11.05 -6.14 -10.05
C LEU A 62 10.14 -7.23 -9.45
N ALA A 63 9.19 -6.87 -8.60
CA ALA A 63 8.21 -7.80 -8.05
C ALA A 63 7.31 -8.38 -9.15
N LEU A 64 6.83 -7.52 -10.06
CA LEU A 64 6.02 -7.94 -11.21
C LEU A 64 6.76 -8.88 -12.18
N GLU A 65 8.06 -8.66 -12.38
CA GLU A 65 8.91 -9.52 -13.22
C GLU A 65 9.20 -10.88 -12.54
N ARG A 66 9.34 -10.88 -11.20
CA ARG A 66 9.73 -12.07 -10.42
C ARG A 66 8.57 -12.90 -9.89
N ARG A 67 7.33 -12.40 -9.94
CA ARG A 67 6.16 -13.11 -9.39
C ARG A 67 5.90 -14.41 -10.15
N ASP A 68 5.54 -15.44 -9.42
CA ASP A 68 5.23 -16.79 -9.93
C ASP A 68 3.76 -17.20 -9.67
N GLY A 69 2.95 -16.26 -9.18
CA GLY A 69 1.55 -16.48 -8.78
C GLY A 69 1.36 -16.85 -7.31
N SER A 70 2.43 -16.99 -6.52
CA SER A 70 2.33 -17.22 -5.08
C SER A 70 2.35 -15.95 -4.23
N LYS A 71 2.95 -14.87 -4.74
CA LYS A 71 3.10 -13.56 -4.07
C LYS A 71 3.06 -12.42 -5.08
N TRP A 72 2.83 -11.22 -4.58
CA TRP A 72 2.95 -9.97 -5.35
C TRP A 72 1.96 -9.91 -6.51
N ASP A 73 0.72 -10.34 -6.28
CA ASP A 73 -0.39 -10.11 -7.21
C ASP A 73 -0.91 -8.67 -7.11
N TRP A 74 0.03 -7.73 -7.21
CA TRP A 74 -0.20 -6.32 -7.01
C TRP A 74 -0.68 -5.67 -8.30
N SER A 75 -1.54 -4.67 -8.15
CA SER A 75 -1.92 -3.75 -9.22
C SER A 75 -1.44 -2.35 -8.87
N ALA A 76 -0.72 -1.71 -9.79
CA ALA A 76 -0.31 -0.33 -9.62
C ALA A 76 -1.54 0.60 -9.69
N LEU A 77 -1.71 1.43 -8.67
CA LEU A 77 -2.73 2.48 -8.65
C LEU A 77 -2.10 3.79 -9.15
N PRO A 78 -2.71 4.48 -10.12
CA PRO A 78 -2.28 5.82 -10.48
C PRO A 78 -2.53 6.77 -9.32
N VAL A 79 -1.51 7.54 -8.92
CA VAL A 79 -1.56 8.57 -7.87
C VAL A 79 -1.22 9.94 -8.43
#